data_AF-A0AAW0PIN8-F1
#
_entry.id   AF-A0AAW0PIN8-F1
#
_cell.length_a   1.000
_cell.length_b   1.000
_cell.length_c   1.000
_cell.angle_alpha   90.00
_cell.angle_beta   90.00
_cell.angle_gamma   90.00
#
_symmetry.space_group_name_H-M   'P 1'
#
loop_
_entity.id
_entity.type
_entity.pdbx_description
1 polymer ?
#
loop_
_entity_poly.entity_id
_entity_poly.type
_entity_poly.pdbx_seq_one_letter_code
_entity_poly.pdbx_strand_id
1 'polypeptide(L)'
;MPKPNQKEKNKSSEKPPEETPECEEEGATAAATLSNILKELKEFRTETTGNLAAIKKDIGEIKKDVSDLRARVNAAEERIAENESRDIQMTKVLFHVLRTQKQLEEKCQDLESRSRRKNLRIYMIPERLEGSDMVNFISKLLNEKLGIMGVKIERAHRVSANGGGRPGSTRPRSVLVRFQSYWERQRVLSAAWSKKEIRLNDTRIFFDEDFTPQVYAERAKYISVRKEMRARNIKSRILYPAKLKVFGANGHVKVFDTPQAAAEGLKEFGITMDYQTKEEPNFETLLKASGWQSPRRRSGRANDLTSCLKTLLSSMAHLNATEDE
;
A
#
# COMPACT_ATOMS: atom_id res chain seq x y z
N MET A 1 54.53 56.80 -32.33
CA MET A 1 55.95 56.95 -31.93
C MET A 1 56.40 55.67 -31.25
N PRO A 2 57.66 55.19 -31.41
CA PRO A 2 58.64 55.49 -32.44
C PRO A 2 59.03 54.27 -33.32
N LYS A 3 59.29 54.53 -34.61
CA LYS A 3 60.36 53.89 -35.42
C LYS A 3 61.63 54.76 -35.20
N PRO A 4 62.90 54.38 -35.54
CA PRO A 4 63.36 53.61 -36.72
C PRO A 4 64.49 52.60 -36.38
N ASN A 5 65.24 51.91 -37.27
CA ASN A 5 66.00 52.27 -38.49
C ASN A 5 66.23 50.97 -39.31
N GLN A 6 66.22 50.90 -40.65
CA GLN A 6 67.21 51.43 -41.63
C GLN A 6 68.66 51.02 -41.28
N LYS A 7 69.58 50.61 -42.15
CA LYS A 7 69.82 50.73 -43.60
C LYS A 7 70.89 49.65 -43.98
N GLU A 8 71.21 49.26 -45.22
CA GLU A 8 70.80 49.67 -46.58
C GLU A 8 70.92 48.44 -47.54
N LYS A 9 71.86 48.49 -48.51
CA LYS A 9 72.42 47.43 -49.37
C LYS A 9 73.92 47.71 -49.47
N ASN A 10 74.77 46.72 -49.75
CA ASN A 10 75.84 46.94 -50.73
C ASN A 10 76.35 45.65 -51.39
N LYS A 11 77.05 45.85 -52.51
CA LYS A 11 77.36 44.87 -53.54
C LYS A 11 78.87 44.87 -53.79
N SER A 12 79.53 43.73 -53.68
CA SER A 12 80.89 43.54 -54.22
C SER A 12 81.14 42.06 -54.53
N SER A 13 81.60 41.81 -55.74
CA SER A 13 82.06 40.53 -56.26
C SER A 13 83.58 40.41 -56.08
N GLU A 14 84.09 39.23 -55.70
CA GLU A 14 85.41 38.79 -56.16
C GLU A 14 85.56 37.26 -56.14
N LYS A 15 86.53 36.76 -56.90
CA LYS A 15 86.76 35.33 -57.22
C LYS A 15 87.86 34.72 -56.32
N PRO A 16 88.05 33.38 -56.32
CA PRO A 16 88.91 32.67 -55.36
C PRO A 16 90.37 32.54 -55.83
N PRO A 17 91.25 31.97 -55.00
CA PRO A 17 92.35 31.11 -55.42
C PRO A 17 92.08 29.62 -55.14
N GLU A 18 92.81 28.75 -55.84
CA GLU A 18 92.54 27.33 -56.00
C GLU A 18 92.98 26.41 -54.84
N GLU A 19 92.34 25.24 -54.90
CA GLU A 19 92.59 23.94 -54.27
C GLU A 19 94.04 23.56 -53.96
N THR A 20 94.21 22.68 -52.97
CA THR A 20 94.87 21.37 -53.16
C THR A 20 94.38 20.39 -52.06
N PRO A 21 94.36 19.06 -52.30
CA PRO A 21 93.37 18.18 -51.67
C PRO A 21 93.96 17.09 -50.75
N GLU A 22 93.12 16.09 -50.44
CA GLU A 22 93.39 14.77 -49.86
C GLU A 22 93.43 14.65 -48.32
N CYS A 23 92.34 14.10 -47.76
CA CYS A 23 92.35 12.86 -46.99
C CYS A 23 90.90 12.43 -46.68
N GLU A 24 90.18 11.96 -47.71
CA GLU A 24 88.86 11.32 -47.57
C GLU A 24 89.06 9.80 -47.56
N GLU A 25 88.70 9.08 -46.47
CA GLU A 25 88.14 7.71 -46.53
C GLU A 25 87.45 7.34 -45.19
N GLU A 26 88.04 7.59 -44.01
CA GLU A 26 87.36 7.31 -42.72
C GLU A 26 86.15 8.22 -42.45
N GLY A 27 86.16 9.45 -42.99
CA GLY A 27 85.03 10.38 -42.89
C GLY A 27 83.78 9.94 -43.65
N ALA A 28 83.91 9.11 -44.70
CA ALA A 28 82.81 8.78 -45.61
C ALA A 28 81.78 7.83 -44.96
N THR A 29 82.24 6.83 -44.19
CA THR A 29 81.36 5.87 -43.49
C THR A 29 80.64 6.52 -42.29
N ALA A 30 81.33 7.41 -41.58
CA ALA A 30 80.76 8.25 -40.52
C ALA A 30 79.74 9.26 -41.06
N ALA A 31 80.02 9.91 -42.21
CA ALA A 31 79.09 10.82 -42.85
C ALA A 31 77.83 10.12 -43.39
N ALA A 32 77.98 8.91 -43.96
CA ALA A 32 76.85 8.10 -44.44
C ALA A 32 75.93 7.65 -43.29
N THR A 33 76.49 7.23 -42.16
CA THR A 33 75.71 6.87 -40.96
C THR A 33 75.03 8.08 -40.32
N LEU A 34 75.71 9.22 -40.20
CA LEU A 34 75.10 10.49 -39.77
C LEU A 34 73.97 10.95 -40.70
N SER A 35 74.12 10.78 -42.01
CA SER A 35 73.09 11.10 -43.01
C SER A 35 71.83 10.25 -42.82
N ASN A 36 71.99 8.94 -42.58
CA ASN A 36 70.88 8.04 -42.29
C ASN A 36 70.16 8.41 -40.98
N ILE A 37 70.90 8.67 -39.90
CA ILE A 37 70.32 9.13 -38.61
C ILE A 37 69.56 10.45 -38.78
N LEU A 38 70.08 11.40 -39.57
CA LEU A 38 69.39 12.66 -39.89
C LEU A 38 68.12 12.45 -40.74
N LYS A 39 68.06 11.39 -41.54
CA LYS A 39 66.88 11.01 -42.31
C LYS A 39 65.81 10.38 -41.41
N GLU A 40 66.19 9.40 -40.58
CA GLU A 40 65.31 8.79 -39.57
C GLU A 40 64.76 9.83 -38.59
N LEU A 41 65.59 10.78 -38.12
CA LEU A 41 65.13 11.89 -37.26
C LEU A 41 64.13 12.82 -37.96
N LYS A 42 64.25 13.03 -39.27
CA LYS A 42 63.26 13.79 -40.06
C LYS A 42 61.96 13.01 -40.21
N GLU A 43 62.05 11.72 -40.53
CA GLU A 43 60.91 10.82 -40.68
C GLU A 43 60.13 10.69 -39.35
N PHE A 44 60.82 10.39 -38.25
CA PHE A 44 60.27 10.38 -36.88
C PHE A 44 59.66 11.73 -36.48
N ARG A 45 60.29 12.86 -36.84
CA ARG A 45 59.72 14.18 -36.59
C ARG A 45 58.43 14.39 -37.39
N THR A 46 58.39 13.99 -38.66
CA THR A 46 57.15 14.10 -39.46
C THR A 46 56.04 13.22 -38.89
N GLU A 47 56.35 11.98 -38.50
CA GLU A 47 55.41 11.06 -37.87
C GLU A 47 54.87 11.59 -36.54
N THR A 48 55.75 12.04 -35.63
CA THR A 48 55.31 12.65 -34.36
C THR A 48 54.50 13.92 -34.57
N THR A 49 54.80 14.76 -35.57
CA THR A 49 53.93 15.92 -35.89
C THR A 49 52.57 15.51 -36.45
N GLY A 50 52.50 14.44 -37.25
CA GLY A 50 51.24 13.86 -37.73
C GLY A 50 50.40 13.29 -36.59
N ASN A 51 51.02 12.51 -35.70
CA ASN A 51 50.39 11.93 -34.52
C ASN A 51 49.89 13.02 -33.55
N LEU A 52 50.66 14.08 -33.32
CA LEU A 52 50.22 15.24 -32.53
C LEU A 52 49.05 15.99 -33.17
N ALA A 53 49.00 16.08 -34.50
CA ALA A 53 47.87 16.69 -35.22
C ALA A 53 46.59 15.84 -35.10
N ALA A 54 46.72 14.51 -35.20
CA ALA A 54 45.62 13.56 -34.97
C ALA A 54 45.09 13.65 -33.53
N ILE A 55 45.96 13.53 -32.52
CA ILE A 55 45.61 13.68 -31.10
C ILE A 55 44.90 15.02 -30.84
N LYS A 56 45.35 16.11 -31.47
CA LYS A 56 44.72 17.43 -31.32
C LYS A 56 43.31 17.49 -31.93
N LYS A 57 43.06 16.76 -33.03
CA LYS A 57 41.72 16.59 -33.62
C LYS A 57 40.81 15.79 -32.70
N ASP A 58 41.29 14.65 -32.21
CA ASP A 58 40.53 13.76 -31.32
C ASP A 58 40.16 14.46 -29.99
N ILE A 59 41.08 15.24 -29.42
CA ILE A 59 40.80 16.10 -28.25
C ILE A 59 39.73 17.16 -28.57
N GLY A 60 39.67 17.66 -29.81
CA GLY A 60 38.63 18.58 -30.26
C GLY A 60 37.25 17.92 -30.34
N GLU A 61 37.19 16.69 -30.86
CA GLU A 61 35.97 15.87 -30.94
C GLU A 61 35.48 15.48 -29.54
N ILE A 62 36.37 14.98 -28.67
CA ILE A 62 36.07 14.68 -27.25
C ILE A 62 35.53 15.91 -26.51
N LYS A 63 36.09 17.11 -26.73
CA LYS A 63 35.58 18.34 -26.11
C LYS A 63 34.15 18.68 -26.56
N LYS A 64 33.80 18.40 -27.81
CA LYS A 64 32.44 18.59 -28.31
C LYS A 64 31.50 17.57 -27.67
N ASP A 65 31.86 16.29 -27.67
CA ASP A 65 31.05 15.23 -27.07
C ASP A 65 30.83 15.46 -25.56
N VAL A 66 31.85 15.93 -24.83
CA VAL A 66 31.72 16.32 -23.42
C VAL A 66 30.77 17.52 -23.23
N SER A 67 30.75 18.48 -24.15
CA SER A 67 29.81 19.60 -24.13
C SER A 67 28.37 19.14 -24.39
N ASP A 68 28.17 18.28 -25.40
CA ASP A 68 26.86 17.75 -25.78
C ASP A 68 26.31 16.80 -24.70
N LEU A 69 27.19 15.99 -24.06
CA LEU A 69 26.86 15.19 -22.88
C LEU A 69 26.45 16.07 -21.70
N ARG A 70 27.19 17.15 -21.41
CA ARG A 70 26.84 18.08 -20.32
C ARG A 70 25.46 18.71 -20.53
N ALA A 71 25.15 19.16 -21.74
CA ALA A 71 23.82 19.69 -22.06
C ALA A 71 22.71 18.64 -21.85
N ARG A 72 22.95 17.39 -22.26
CA ARG A 72 22.01 16.27 -22.05
C ARG A 72 21.85 15.87 -20.59
N VAL A 73 22.91 15.95 -19.78
CA VAL A 73 22.87 15.69 -18.33
C VAL A 73 22.05 16.76 -17.62
N ASN A 74 22.35 18.05 -17.85
CA ASN A 74 21.57 19.14 -17.25
C ASN A 74 20.07 19.03 -17.56
N ALA A 75 19.70 18.79 -18.83
CA ALA A 75 18.30 18.63 -19.24
C ALA A 75 17.64 17.34 -18.68
N ALA A 76 18.43 16.32 -18.29
CA ALA A 76 17.93 15.16 -17.58
C ALA A 76 17.73 15.45 -16.08
N GLU A 77 18.66 16.17 -15.45
CA GLU A 77 18.60 16.60 -14.05
C GLU A 77 17.40 17.52 -13.80
N GLU A 78 17.16 18.52 -14.66
CA GLU A 78 15.97 19.39 -14.60
C GLU A 78 14.67 18.58 -14.65
N ARG A 79 14.56 17.65 -15.62
CA ARG A 79 13.40 16.76 -15.75
C ARG A 79 13.25 15.78 -14.58
N ILE A 80 14.34 15.41 -13.90
CA ILE A 80 14.28 14.59 -12.68
C ILE A 80 13.73 15.45 -11.54
N ALA A 81 14.26 16.65 -11.32
CA ALA A 81 13.81 17.56 -10.27
C ALA A 81 12.32 17.97 -10.43
N GLU A 82 11.84 18.18 -11.66
CA GLU A 82 10.43 18.39 -11.95
C GLU A 82 9.57 17.16 -11.58
N ASN A 83 10.02 15.96 -11.94
CA ASN A 83 9.29 14.72 -11.62
C ASN A 83 9.27 14.44 -10.11
N GLU A 84 10.39 14.62 -9.40
CA GLU A 84 10.45 14.49 -7.94
C GLU A 84 9.52 15.49 -7.25
N SER A 85 9.48 16.74 -7.72
CA SER A 85 8.54 17.76 -7.23
C SER A 85 7.08 17.36 -7.45
N ARG A 86 6.76 16.78 -8.61
CA ARG A 86 5.41 16.26 -8.93
C ARG A 86 5.05 15.04 -8.09
N ASP A 87 5.97 14.12 -7.86
CA ASP A 87 5.74 12.93 -7.02
C ASP A 87 5.51 13.29 -5.55
N ILE A 88 6.21 14.30 -5.03
CA ILE A 88 5.95 14.86 -3.69
C ILE A 88 4.54 15.48 -3.61
N GLN A 89 4.12 16.24 -4.62
CA GLN A 89 2.77 16.82 -4.68
C GLN A 89 1.69 15.72 -4.78
N MET A 90 1.87 14.74 -5.66
CA MET A 90 0.95 13.62 -5.83
C MET A 90 0.83 12.79 -4.55
N THR A 91 1.94 12.56 -3.84
CA THR A 91 1.96 11.88 -2.55
C THR A 91 1.16 12.65 -1.49
N LYS A 92 1.32 13.98 -1.40
CA LYS A 92 0.52 14.83 -0.50
C LYS A 92 -0.98 14.78 -0.79
N VAL A 93 -1.37 14.81 -2.08
CA VAL A 93 -2.77 14.67 -2.50
C VAL A 93 -3.30 13.27 -2.13
N LEU A 94 -2.52 12.21 -2.37
CA LEU A 94 -2.90 10.84 -2.01
C LEU A 94 -3.13 10.69 -0.49
N PHE A 95 -2.25 11.23 0.35
CA PHE A 95 -2.46 11.27 1.81
C PHE A 95 -3.79 11.96 2.19
N HIS A 96 -4.10 13.11 1.57
CA HIS A 96 -5.33 13.84 1.84
C HIS A 96 -6.58 13.06 1.41
N VAL A 97 -6.54 12.42 0.22
CA VAL A 97 -7.63 11.58 -0.29
C VAL A 97 -7.83 10.34 0.58
N LEU A 98 -6.77 9.64 1.00
CA LEU A 98 -6.88 8.48 1.88
C LEU A 98 -7.44 8.84 3.27
N ARG A 99 -7.01 9.99 3.84
CA ARG A 99 -7.56 10.49 5.12
C ARG A 99 -9.05 10.83 5.01
N THR A 100 -9.45 11.53 3.94
CA THR A 100 -10.87 11.90 3.72
C THR A 100 -11.73 10.68 3.39
N GLN A 101 -11.22 9.70 2.64
CA GLN A 101 -11.88 8.42 2.40
C GLN A 101 -12.14 7.67 3.72
N LYS A 102 -11.12 7.47 4.58
CA LYS A 102 -11.29 6.82 5.90
C LYS A 102 -12.37 7.52 6.73
N GLN A 103 -12.36 8.85 6.79
CA GLN A 103 -13.37 9.64 7.50
C GLN A 103 -14.78 9.49 6.91
N LEU A 104 -14.92 9.32 5.59
CA LEU A 104 -16.20 9.07 4.94
C LEU A 104 -16.71 7.65 5.22
N GLU A 105 -15.83 6.65 5.16
CA GLU A 105 -16.15 5.25 5.50
C GLU A 105 -16.64 5.14 6.96
N GLU A 106 -15.94 5.75 7.91
CA GLU A 106 -16.33 5.81 9.33
C GLU A 106 -17.70 6.49 9.53
N LYS A 107 -17.96 7.61 8.86
CA LYS A 107 -19.26 8.32 8.90
C LYS A 107 -20.38 7.48 8.31
N CYS A 108 -20.16 6.84 7.16
CA CYS A 108 -21.13 5.94 6.53
C CYS A 108 -21.45 4.75 7.45
N GLN A 109 -20.42 4.15 8.05
CA GLN A 109 -20.53 3.03 8.99
C GLN A 109 -21.31 3.39 10.27
N ASP A 110 -21.11 4.58 10.84
CA ASP A 110 -21.91 5.05 11.99
C ASP A 110 -23.36 5.39 11.60
N LEU A 111 -23.59 6.07 10.47
CA LEU A 111 -24.94 6.36 9.97
C LEU A 111 -25.74 5.07 9.68
N GLU A 112 -25.12 4.10 9.02
CA GLU A 112 -25.74 2.80 8.76
C GLU A 112 -26.01 2.05 10.08
N SER A 113 -25.04 2.02 10.99
CA SER A 113 -25.20 1.43 12.32
C SER A 113 -26.34 2.08 13.11
N ARG A 114 -26.46 3.42 13.10
CA ARG A 114 -27.56 4.19 13.71
C ARG A 114 -28.91 3.79 13.13
N SER A 115 -29.00 3.70 11.80
CA SER A 115 -30.22 3.29 11.09
C SER A 115 -30.66 1.86 11.48
N ARG A 116 -29.71 0.94 11.63
CA ARG A 116 -29.94 -0.47 12.02
C ARG A 116 -30.23 -0.70 13.51
N ARG A 117 -30.01 0.26 14.43
CA ARG A 117 -30.20 0.01 15.90
C ARG A 117 -31.62 -0.46 16.27
N LYS A 118 -32.65 -0.03 15.53
CA LYS A 118 -34.05 -0.45 15.72
C LYS A 118 -34.39 -1.79 15.06
N ASN A 119 -33.46 -2.38 14.34
CA ASN A 119 -33.66 -3.62 13.61
C ASN A 119 -33.29 -4.84 14.49
N LEU A 120 -33.93 -5.96 14.17
CA LEU A 120 -33.72 -7.29 14.74
C LEU A 120 -33.81 -8.30 13.60
N ARG A 121 -32.95 -9.30 13.62
CA ARG A 121 -32.92 -10.35 12.61
C ARG A 121 -33.33 -11.67 13.25
N ILE A 122 -34.30 -12.35 12.63
CA ILE A 122 -34.80 -13.64 13.10
C ILE A 122 -34.44 -14.70 12.05
N TYR A 123 -33.74 -15.74 12.49
CA TYR A 123 -33.26 -16.83 11.64
C TYR A 123 -34.10 -18.10 11.83
N MET A 124 -34.09 -18.95 10.81
CA MET A 124 -34.73 -20.28 10.79
C MET A 124 -36.27 -20.26 10.90
N ILE A 125 -36.95 -19.16 10.54
CA ILE A 125 -38.40 -19.17 10.35
C ILE A 125 -38.72 -19.92 9.05
N PRO A 126 -39.43 -21.08 9.07
CA PRO A 126 -39.75 -21.83 7.85
C PRO A 126 -40.50 -20.97 6.83
N GLU A 127 -40.20 -21.16 5.54
CA GLU A 127 -40.80 -20.34 4.47
C GLU A 127 -42.33 -20.57 4.40
N ARG A 128 -43.07 -19.53 3.98
CA ARG A 128 -44.54 -19.53 3.79
C ARG A 128 -45.41 -19.62 5.05
N LEU A 129 -44.87 -19.94 6.24
CA LEU A 129 -45.62 -19.91 7.50
C LEU A 129 -46.16 -18.52 7.91
N GLU A 130 -45.62 -17.45 7.31
CA GLU A 130 -45.96 -16.06 7.64
C GLU A 130 -47.32 -15.62 7.08
N GLY A 131 -47.86 -16.34 6.09
CA GLY A 131 -49.04 -15.91 5.34
C GLY A 131 -48.79 -14.64 4.54
N SER A 132 -49.82 -13.81 4.41
CA SER A 132 -49.77 -12.52 3.68
C SER A 132 -49.22 -11.36 4.52
N ASP A 133 -49.27 -11.43 5.85
CA ASP A 133 -48.91 -10.32 6.74
C ASP A 133 -47.84 -10.73 7.77
N MET A 134 -46.61 -10.36 7.42
CA MET A 134 -45.42 -10.54 8.24
C MET A 134 -45.50 -9.82 9.59
N VAL A 135 -46.10 -8.63 9.66
CA VAL A 135 -46.12 -7.81 10.88
C VAL A 135 -47.04 -8.45 11.92
N ASN A 136 -48.23 -8.90 11.49
CA ASN A 136 -49.14 -9.64 12.35
C ASN A 136 -48.58 -11.02 12.74
N PHE A 137 -47.92 -11.74 11.83
CA PHE A 137 -47.23 -12.99 12.14
C PHE A 137 -46.15 -12.82 13.22
N ILE A 138 -45.24 -11.85 13.07
CA ILE A 138 -44.20 -11.59 14.07
C ILE A 138 -44.81 -11.13 15.40
N SER A 139 -45.87 -10.31 15.38
CA SER A 139 -46.55 -9.87 16.61
C SER A 139 -47.14 -11.06 17.40
N LYS A 140 -47.77 -12.02 16.72
CA LYS A 140 -48.24 -13.27 17.33
C LYS A 140 -47.09 -14.12 17.87
N LEU A 141 -46.03 -14.31 17.07
CA LEU A 141 -44.82 -15.05 17.47
C LEU A 141 -44.18 -14.49 18.74
N LEU A 142 -44.07 -13.16 18.86
CA LEU A 142 -43.53 -12.48 20.04
C LEU A 142 -44.44 -12.64 21.26
N ASN A 143 -45.76 -12.62 21.07
CA ASN A 143 -46.70 -12.89 22.14
C ASN A 143 -46.60 -14.34 22.63
N GLU A 144 -46.82 -15.31 21.75
CA GLU A 144 -46.84 -16.75 22.10
C GLU A 144 -45.50 -17.26 22.65
N LYS A 145 -44.38 -16.89 22.02
CA LYS A 145 -43.07 -17.48 22.34
C LYS A 145 -42.30 -16.68 23.38
N LEU A 146 -42.45 -15.35 23.41
CA LEU A 146 -41.74 -14.50 24.38
C LEU A 146 -42.63 -14.01 25.52
N GLY A 147 -43.95 -13.91 25.35
CA GLY A 147 -44.87 -13.32 26.33
C GLY A 147 -44.91 -11.79 26.24
N ILE A 148 -44.62 -11.22 25.06
CA ILE A 148 -44.52 -9.77 24.87
C ILE A 148 -45.67 -9.30 23.97
N MET A 149 -46.64 -8.61 24.57
CA MET A 149 -47.74 -7.95 23.86
C MET A 149 -47.47 -6.47 23.61
N GLY A 150 -48.20 -5.87 22.66
CA GLY A 150 -48.21 -4.43 22.41
C GLY A 150 -46.96 -3.86 21.74
N VAL A 151 -46.16 -4.71 21.07
CA VAL A 151 -44.91 -4.29 20.41
C VAL A 151 -45.21 -3.58 19.09
N LYS A 152 -44.71 -2.36 18.90
CA LYS A 152 -44.91 -1.58 17.67
C LYS A 152 -43.84 -1.89 16.65
N ILE A 153 -44.23 -2.59 15.59
CA ILE A 153 -43.38 -2.94 14.45
C ILE A 153 -43.65 -1.95 13.32
N GLU A 154 -42.61 -1.27 12.85
CA GLU A 154 -42.66 -0.32 11.73
C GLU A 154 -42.68 -1.08 10.39
N ARG A 155 -41.90 -2.16 10.27
CA ARG A 155 -41.81 -3.01 9.08
C ARG A 155 -41.23 -4.37 9.43
N ALA A 156 -41.78 -5.43 8.85
CA ALA A 156 -41.17 -6.77 8.88
C ALA A 156 -41.19 -7.38 7.47
N HIS A 157 -40.11 -8.03 7.06
CA HIS A 157 -40.00 -8.69 5.74
C HIS A 157 -38.86 -9.71 5.69
N ARG A 158 -38.91 -10.69 4.78
CA ARG A 158 -37.76 -11.55 4.48
C ARG A 158 -36.68 -10.76 3.74
N VAL A 159 -35.43 -10.98 4.11
CA VAL A 159 -34.26 -10.47 3.37
C VAL A 159 -34.19 -11.20 2.01
N SER A 160 -34.03 -10.45 0.92
CA SER A 160 -33.99 -11.03 -0.44
C SER A 160 -32.75 -11.91 -0.65
N ALA A 161 -32.88 -12.92 -1.52
CA ALA A 161 -31.84 -13.92 -1.77
C ALA A 161 -30.59 -13.37 -2.50
N ASN A 162 -30.66 -12.15 -3.05
CA ASN A 162 -29.56 -11.48 -3.77
C ASN A 162 -28.28 -11.30 -2.91
N GLY A 163 -28.35 -11.51 -1.60
CA GLY A 163 -27.22 -11.47 -0.65
C GLY A 163 -26.71 -12.85 -0.21
N GLY A 164 -26.49 -13.79 -1.14
CA GLY A 164 -25.73 -15.01 -0.86
C GLY A 164 -26.54 -16.26 -0.47
N GLY A 165 -27.83 -16.32 -0.83
CA GLY A 165 -28.50 -17.61 -0.94
C GLY A 165 -27.85 -18.41 -2.07
N ARG A 166 -26.98 -19.39 -1.74
CA ARG A 166 -26.42 -20.31 -2.76
C ARG A 166 -27.59 -20.93 -3.55
N PRO A 167 -27.51 -21.02 -4.89
CA PRO A 167 -28.49 -21.79 -5.66
C PRO A 167 -28.63 -23.19 -5.05
N GLY A 168 -29.86 -23.58 -4.71
CA GLY A 168 -30.14 -24.84 -4.01
C GLY A 168 -29.99 -24.82 -2.48
N SER A 169 -29.81 -23.66 -1.81
CA SER A 169 -29.77 -23.62 -0.35
C SER A 169 -31.14 -23.89 0.28
N THR A 170 -31.24 -24.98 1.04
CA THR A 170 -32.46 -25.40 1.77
C THR A 170 -32.72 -24.62 3.07
N ARG A 171 -31.87 -23.65 3.43
CA ARG A 171 -32.02 -22.87 4.67
C ARG A 171 -33.03 -21.73 4.48
N PRO A 172 -34.06 -21.60 5.34
CA PRO A 172 -35.03 -20.51 5.23
C PRO A 172 -34.39 -19.13 5.34
N ARG A 173 -34.85 -18.17 4.53
CA ARG A 173 -34.37 -16.78 4.58
C ARG A 173 -34.67 -16.15 5.94
N SER A 174 -33.75 -15.32 6.43
CA SER A 174 -33.95 -14.55 7.65
C SER A 174 -35.02 -13.46 7.47
N VAL A 175 -35.82 -13.24 8.50
CA VAL A 175 -36.74 -12.09 8.59
C VAL A 175 -36.02 -10.92 9.25
N LEU A 176 -36.14 -9.74 8.65
CA LEU A 176 -35.70 -8.47 9.21
C LEU A 176 -36.91 -7.72 9.76
N VAL A 177 -36.90 -7.41 11.05
CA VAL A 177 -37.95 -6.72 11.78
C VAL A 177 -37.42 -5.38 12.27
N ARG A 178 -38.11 -4.30 11.95
CA ARG A 178 -37.82 -2.93 12.42
C ARG A 178 -38.90 -2.50 13.40
N PHE A 179 -38.48 -2.13 14.61
CA PHE A 179 -39.37 -1.64 15.66
C PHE A 179 -39.45 -0.12 15.65
N GLN A 180 -40.55 0.44 16.17
CA GLN A 180 -40.71 1.89 16.26
C GLN A 180 -39.70 2.50 17.25
N SER A 181 -39.44 1.81 18.37
CA SER A 181 -38.45 2.20 19.39
C SER A 181 -37.29 1.21 19.55
N TYR A 182 -36.11 1.74 19.85
CA TYR A 182 -34.95 0.94 20.27
C TYR A 182 -35.23 0.12 21.53
N TRP A 183 -36.01 0.66 22.47
CA TRP A 183 -36.34 -0.01 23.73
C TRP A 183 -37.23 -1.25 23.53
N GLU A 184 -38.16 -1.21 22.57
CA GLU A 184 -39.00 -2.36 22.21
C GLU A 184 -38.16 -3.49 21.62
N ARG A 185 -37.29 -3.15 20.65
CA ARG A 185 -36.28 -4.05 20.08
C ARG A 185 -35.43 -4.68 21.17
N GLN A 186 -34.93 -3.87 22.12
CA GLN A 186 -34.06 -4.35 23.19
C GLN A 186 -34.79 -5.24 24.20
N ARG A 187 -36.06 -4.94 24.53
CA ARG A 187 -36.93 -5.79 25.36
C ARG A 187 -37.14 -7.16 24.72
N VAL A 188 -37.49 -7.19 23.43
CA VAL A 188 -37.65 -8.42 22.65
C VAL A 188 -36.37 -9.26 22.63
N LEU A 189 -35.23 -8.65 22.27
CA LEU A 189 -33.94 -9.36 22.22
C LEU A 189 -33.55 -9.94 23.59
N SER A 190 -33.72 -9.16 24.67
CA SER A 190 -33.33 -9.57 26.02
C SER A 190 -34.19 -10.74 26.52
N ALA A 191 -35.50 -10.74 26.23
CA ALA A 191 -36.38 -11.87 26.54
C ALA A 191 -36.02 -13.11 25.73
N ALA A 192 -35.69 -12.94 24.44
CA ALA A 192 -35.31 -14.05 23.57
C ALA A 192 -34.01 -14.73 24.01
N TRP A 193 -32.97 -13.94 24.33
CA TRP A 193 -31.71 -14.47 24.86
C TRP A 193 -31.85 -15.10 26.25
N SER A 194 -32.79 -14.61 27.09
CA SER A 194 -33.06 -15.19 28.41
C SER A 194 -33.68 -16.59 28.32
N LYS A 195 -34.55 -16.84 27.33
CA LYS A 195 -35.21 -18.14 27.15
C LYS A 195 -34.30 -19.26 26.63
N LYS A 196 -33.08 -18.96 26.14
CA LYS A 196 -32.04 -19.86 25.58
C LYS A 196 -32.44 -20.70 24.34
N GLU A 197 -33.62 -21.28 24.34
CA GLU A 197 -34.19 -22.03 23.22
C GLU A 197 -35.63 -21.58 22.97
N ILE A 198 -35.96 -21.35 21.69
CA ILE A 198 -37.28 -20.96 21.24
C ILE A 198 -37.58 -21.81 20.01
N ARG A 199 -38.68 -22.55 20.04
CA ARG A 199 -39.12 -23.41 18.92
C ARG A 199 -40.44 -22.91 18.32
N LEU A 200 -40.45 -22.81 17.01
CA LEU A 200 -41.63 -22.63 16.19
C LEU A 200 -41.87 -23.95 15.47
N ASN A 201 -42.96 -24.63 15.83
CA ASN A 201 -43.15 -26.07 15.59
C ASN A 201 -41.88 -26.81 16.05
N ASP A 202 -41.32 -27.71 15.25
CA ASP A 202 -40.08 -28.44 15.58
C ASP A 202 -38.78 -27.67 15.22
N THR A 203 -38.89 -26.47 14.67
CA THR A 203 -37.71 -25.68 14.24
C THR A 203 -37.27 -24.69 15.32
N ARG A 204 -36.01 -24.78 15.74
CA ARG A 204 -35.39 -23.78 16.63
C ARG A 204 -35.12 -22.48 15.88
N ILE A 205 -35.67 -21.38 16.37
CA ILE A 205 -35.46 -20.03 15.83
C ILE A 205 -34.44 -19.25 16.67
N PHE A 206 -33.74 -18.31 16.04
CA PHE A 206 -32.72 -17.48 16.68
C PHE A 206 -33.02 -16.00 16.47
N PHE A 207 -32.89 -15.21 17.53
CA PHE A 207 -33.07 -13.76 17.52
C PHE A 207 -31.73 -13.10 17.75
N ASP A 208 -31.31 -12.25 16.82
CA ASP A 208 -30.01 -11.61 16.84
C ASP A 208 -30.09 -10.16 16.36
N GLU A 209 -29.05 -9.42 16.69
CA GLU A 209 -28.87 -8.03 16.31
C GLU A 209 -28.54 -7.91 14.82
N ASP A 210 -29.18 -6.96 14.12
CA ASP A 210 -28.82 -6.57 12.75
C ASP A 210 -27.68 -5.56 12.76
N PHE A 211 -26.48 -6.01 12.39
CA PHE A 211 -25.28 -5.17 12.30
C PHE A 211 -24.88 -4.89 10.85
N THR A 212 -24.02 -3.90 10.64
CA THR A 212 -23.37 -3.70 9.34
C THR A 212 -22.41 -4.87 9.04
N PRO A 213 -22.07 -5.13 7.77
CA PRO A 213 -21.13 -6.19 7.40
C PRO A 213 -19.76 -6.05 8.09
N GLN A 214 -19.25 -4.82 8.23
CA GLN A 214 -17.98 -4.53 8.91
C GLN A 214 -18.02 -4.94 10.39
N VAL A 215 -19.09 -4.59 11.12
CA VAL A 215 -19.23 -4.99 12.53
C VAL A 215 -19.39 -6.50 12.67
N TYR A 216 -20.07 -7.19 11.74
CA TYR A 216 -20.08 -8.65 11.74
C TYR A 216 -18.68 -9.25 11.50
N ALA A 217 -17.89 -8.68 10.59
CA ALA A 217 -16.52 -9.12 10.33
C ALA A 217 -15.61 -8.95 11.56
N GLU A 218 -15.62 -7.77 12.20
CA GLU A 218 -14.88 -7.53 13.44
C GLU A 218 -15.31 -8.47 14.57
N ARG A 219 -16.63 -8.67 14.75
CA ARG A 219 -17.15 -9.62 15.74
C ARG A 219 -16.76 -11.07 15.44
N ALA A 220 -16.60 -11.43 14.17
CA ALA A 220 -16.16 -12.77 13.76
C ALA A 220 -14.70 -13.05 14.16
N LYS A 221 -13.84 -12.03 14.23
CA LYS A 221 -12.44 -12.16 14.69
C LYS A 221 -12.34 -12.72 16.12
N TYR A 222 -13.38 -12.55 16.96
CA TYR A 222 -13.46 -13.07 18.33
C TYR A 222 -14.02 -14.50 18.48
N ILE A 223 -14.37 -15.20 17.38
CA ILE A 223 -15.02 -16.52 17.45
C ILE A 223 -14.11 -17.56 18.12
N SER A 224 -12.80 -17.57 17.83
CA SER A 224 -11.81 -18.46 18.44
C SER A 224 -11.68 -18.21 19.95
N VAL A 225 -11.37 -16.97 20.33
CA VAL A 225 -11.29 -16.50 21.73
C VAL A 225 -12.51 -16.93 22.54
N ARG A 226 -13.73 -16.74 22.00
CA ARG A 226 -14.97 -17.13 22.69
C ARG A 226 -15.25 -18.62 22.72
N LYS A 227 -14.66 -19.41 21.82
CA LYS A 227 -14.75 -20.88 21.86
C LYS A 227 -13.99 -21.41 23.08
N GLU A 228 -12.76 -20.94 23.29
CA GLU A 228 -11.92 -21.32 24.44
C GLU A 228 -12.51 -20.85 25.77
N MET A 229 -12.98 -19.60 25.85
CA MET A 229 -13.70 -19.11 27.04
C MET A 229 -14.91 -19.97 27.39
N ARG A 230 -15.69 -20.40 26.39
CA ARG A 230 -16.86 -21.26 26.61
C ARG A 230 -16.46 -22.65 27.08
N ALA A 231 -15.39 -23.23 26.54
CA ALA A 231 -14.89 -24.55 26.96
C ALA A 231 -14.49 -24.58 28.45
N ARG A 232 -14.04 -23.44 28.98
CA ARG A 232 -13.62 -23.27 30.39
C ARG A 232 -14.67 -22.55 31.26
N ASN A 233 -15.93 -22.48 30.80
CA ASN A 233 -17.07 -21.86 31.50
C ASN A 233 -16.90 -20.36 31.87
N ILE A 234 -15.98 -19.65 31.23
CA ILE A 234 -15.77 -18.21 31.46
C ILE A 234 -16.88 -17.42 30.76
N LYS A 235 -17.60 -16.61 31.53
CA LYS A 235 -18.68 -15.75 31.01
C LYS A 235 -18.07 -14.61 30.18
N SER A 236 -18.50 -14.48 28.92
CA SER A 236 -18.07 -13.40 28.02
C SER A 236 -19.19 -12.88 27.11
N ARG A 237 -19.15 -11.58 26.81
CA ARG A 237 -20.10 -10.87 25.93
C ARG A 237 -19.34 -9.94 25.00
N ILE A 238 -19.71 -9.91 23.71
CA ILE A 238 -19.20 -8.89 22.79
C ILE A 238 -20.11 -7.66 22.90
N LEU A 239 -19.52 -6.51 23.20
CA LEU A 239 -20.14 -5.19 23.20
C LEU A 239 -20.10 -4.57 21.79
N TYR A 240 -20.99 -3.63 21.53
CA TYR A 240 -20.93 -2.82 20.30
C TYR A 240 -19.75 -1.84 20.36
N PRO A 241 -19.01 -1.61 19.25
CA PRO A 241 -19.10 -2.32 17.97
C PRO A 241 -18.57 -3.76 18.07
N ALA A 242 -17.31 -3.96 18.48
CA ALA A 242 -16.69 -5.27 18.61
C ALA A 242 -15.64 -5.32 19.74
N LYS A 243 -16.05 -5.02 20.98
CA LYS A 243 -15.19 -5.11 22.18
C LYS A 243 -15.55 -6.33 23.02
N LEU A 244 -14.60 -7.15 23.47
CA LEU A 244 -14.89 -8.35 24.25
C LEU A 244 -14.89 -8.05 25.76
N LYS A 245 -16.06 -8.13 26.39
CA LYS A 245 -16.24 -8.06 27.84
C LYS A 245 -16.14 -9.46 28.46
N VAL A 246 -15.22 -9.64 29.40
CA VAL A 246 -14.98 -10.87 30.16
C VAL A 246 -15.34 -10.64 31.63
N PHE A 247 -16.02 -11.61 32.24
CA PHE A 247 -16.38 -11.59 33.66
C PHE A 247 -15.51 -12.64 34.39
N GLY A 248 -14.61 -12.18 35.26
CA GLY A 248 -13.74 -13.03 36.06
C GLY A 248 -14.40 -13.60 37.32
N ALA A 249 -13.72 -14.54 37.97
CA ALA A 249 -14.25 -15.26 39.14
C ALA A 249 -14.58 -14.32 40.32
N ASN A 250 -13.76 -13.30 40.55
CA ASN A 250 -13.89 -12.38 41.69
C ASN A 250 -14.83 -11.18 41.39
N GLY A 251 -15.72 -11.29 40.39
CA GLY A 251 -16.56 -10.19 39.92
C GLY A 251 -15.83 -9.14 39.07
N HIS A 252 -14.49 -9.19 38.98
CA HIS A 252 -13.71 -8.29 38.14
C HIS A 252 -14.13 -8.39 36.67
N VAL A 253 -14.30 -7.25 36.02
CA VAL A 253 -14.71 -7.13 34.62
C VAL A 253 -13.54 -6.60 33.82
N LYS A 254 -13.13 -7.30 32.76
CA LYS A 254 -12.16 -6.79 31.77
C LYS A 254 -12.83 -6.58 30.43
N VAL A 255 -12.41 -5.56 29.69
CA VAL A 255 -12.86 -5.27 28.32
C VAL A 255 -11.63 -5.21 27.44
N PHE A 256 -11.65 -5.95 26.34
CA PHE A 256 -10.57 -6.01 25.36
C PHE A 256 -11.06 -5.45 24.02
N ASP A 257 -10.28 -4.56 23.44
CA ASP A 257 -10.63 -3.88 22.20
C ASP A 257 -10.16 -4.61 20.95
N THR A 258 -9.12 -5.45 21.07
CA THR A 258 -8.63 -6.32 20.00
C THR A 258 -8.73 -7.81 20.38
N PRO A 259 -8.90 -8.71 19.40
CA PRO A 259 -8.82 -10.15 19.62
C PRO A 259 -7.45 -10.63 20.14
N GLN A 260 -6.37 -9.94 19.77
CA GLN A 260 -5.00 -10.21 20.25
C GLN A 260 -4.88 -9.88 21.74
N ALA A 261 -5.27 -8.67 22.17
CA ALA A 261 -5.26 -8.30 23.59
C ALA A 261 -6.16 -9.23 24.43
N ALA A 262 -7.28 -9.71 23.85
CA ALA A 262 -8.12 -10.72 24.48
C ALA A 262 -7.43 -12.10 24.59
N ALA A 263 -6.60 -12.48 23.60
CA ALA A 263 -5.80 -13.72 23.62
C ALA A 263 -4.63 -13.67 24.61
N GLU A 264 -4.06 -12.49 24.82
CA GLU A 264 -3.01 -12.27 25.82
C GLU A 264 -3.59 -12.21 27.23
N GLY A 265 -4.67 -11.45 27.44
CA GLY A 265 -5.41 -11.41 28.70
C GLY A 265 -6.03 -12.75 29.10
N LEU A 266 -6.20 -13.68 28.15
CA LEU A 266 -6.60 -15.06 28.42
C LEU A 266 -5.54 -15.84 29.24
N LYS A 267 -4.26 -15.46 29.18
CA LYS A 267 -3.18 -16.09 29.97
C LYS A 267 -3.42 -15.97 31.48
N GLU A 268 -3.99 -14.85 31.94
CA GLU A 268 -4.38 -14.64 33.34
C GLU A 268 -5.41 -15.67 33.85
N PHE A 269 -6.22 -16.22 32.94
CA PHE A 269 -7.22 -17.25 33.23
C PHE A 269 -6.66 -18.67 33.04
N GLY A 270 -5.34 -18.82 32.92
CA GLY A 270 -4.65 -20.09 32.64
C GLY A 270 -4.85 -20.60 31.22
N ILE A 271 -5.10 -19.70 30.25
CA ILE A 271 -5.44 -20.04 28.86
C ILE A 271 -4.36 -19.47 27.93
N THR A 272 -3.41 -20.31 27.54
CA THR A 272 -2.52 -20.05 26.41
C THR A 272 -3.26 -20.33 25.10
N MET A 273 -3.29 -19.34 24.21
CA MET A 273 -3.87 -19.47 22.87
C MET A 273 -3.04 -18.63 21.89
N ASP A 274 -2.48 -19.28 20.88
CA ASP A 274 -1.75 -18.60 19.81
C ASP A 274 -2.76 -17.98 18.83
N TYR A 275 -3.05 -16.69 19.00
CA TYR A 275 -3.92 -15.96 18.08
C TYR A 275 -3.15 -15.54 16.83
N GLN A 276 -3.18 -16.40 15.80
CA GLN A 276 -2.76 -15.97 14.47
C GLN A 276 -3.76 -14.94 13.92
N THR A 277 -3.32 -13.68 13.86
CA THR A 277 -3.99 -12.65 13.07
C THR A 277 -4.07 -13.14 11.63
N LYS A 278 -5.27 -13.18 11.05
CA LYS A 278 -5.38 -13.18 9.59
C LYS A 278 -4.92 -11.81 9.13
N GLU A 279 -3.69 -11.75 8.61
CA GLU A 279 -3.18 -10.53 7.97
C GLU A 279 -4.18 -10.08 6.90
N GLU A 280 -4.48 -8.78 6.89
CA GLU A 280 -5.29 -8.22 5.81
C GLU A 280 -4.50 -8.36 4.51
N PRO A 281 -5.17 -8.77 3.40
CA PRO A 281 -4.47 -8.99 2.14
C PRO A 281 -3.75 -7.69 1.74
N ASN A 282 -2.45 -7.81 1.45
CA ASN A 282 -1.65 -6.64 1.15
C ASN A 282 -2.23 -5.86 -0.05
N PHE A 283 -1.94 -4.56 -0.11
CA PHE A 283 -2.50 -3.66 -1.12
C PHE A 283 -2.31 -4.15 -2.56
N GLU A 284 -1.18 -4.80 -2.85
CA GLU A 284 -0.89 -5.38 -4.17
C GLU A 284 -1.79 -6.60 -4.49
N THR A 285 -2.13 -7.41 -3.49
CA THR A 285 -3.10 -8.51 -3.61
C THR A 285 -4.51 -7.98 -3.83
N LEU A 286 -4.90 -6.90 -3.16
CA LEU A 286 -6.17 -6.22 -3.37
C LEU A 286 -6.28 -5.64 -4.79
N LEU A 287 -5.26 -4.94 -5.28
CA LEU A 287 -5.19 -4.42 -6.64
C LEU A 287 -5.27 -5.54 -7.70
N LYS A 288 -4.51 -6.63 -7.51
CA LYS A 288 -4.57 -7.80 -8.40
C LYS A 288 -5.96 -8.44 -8.40
N ALA A 289 -6.61 -8.52 -7.24
CA ALA A 289 -7.98 -9.03 -7.12
C ALA A 289 -9.03 -8.11 -7.79
N SER A 290 -8.81 -6.79 -7.84
CA SER A 290 -9.65 -5.85 -8.60
C SER A 290 -9.30 -5.80 -10.10
N GLY A 291 -8.53 -6.76 -10.61
CA GLY A 291 -8.13 -6.84 -12.03
C GLY A 291 -7.08 -5.80 -12.46
N TRP A 292 -6.49 -5.04 -11.54
CA TRP A 292 -5.47 -4.06 -11.86
C TRP A 292 -4.15 -4.74 -12.21
N GLN A 293 -3.62 -4.43 -13.38
CA GLN A 293 -2.31 -4.89 -13.84
C GLN A 293 -1.34 -3.71 -13.82
N SER A 294 -0.22 -3.87 -13.10
CA SER A 294 0.88 -2.89 -13.19
C SER A 294 1.33 -2.76 -14.64
N PRO A 295 1.60 -1.54 -15.15
CA PRO A 295 2.30 -1.36 -16.40
C PRO A 295 3.58 -2.22 -16.42
N ARG A 296 3.83 -2.94 -17.52
CA ARG A 296 5.04 -3.76 -17.68
C ARG A 296 6.27 -2.87 -17.60
N ARG A 297 6.97 -2.90 -16.44
CA ARG A 297 8.26 -2.24 -16.30
C ARG A 297 9.27 -2.83 -17.29
N ARG A 298 10.00 -1.98 -18.02
CA ARG A 298 11.33 -2.37 -18.52
C ARG A 298 12.19 -2.68 -17.28
N SER A 299 12.95 -3.77 -17.35
CA SER A 299 13.72 -4.35 -16.23
C SER A 299 14.67 -3.34 -15.57
N GLY A 300 14.78 -3.34 -14.23
CA GLY A 300 15.85 -2.57 -13.56
C GLY A 300 15.80 -2.42 -12.04
N ARG A 301 14.65 -2.04 -11.44
CA ARG A 301 14.52 -1.84 -9.98
C ARG A 301 13.17 -2.35 -9.45
N ALA A 302 13.19 -3.10 -8.36
CA ALA A 302 12.03 -3.83 -7.85
C ALA A 302 11.43 -3.31 -6.52
N ASN A 303 12.15 -2.52 -5.73
CA ASN A 303 11.90 -2.49 -4.27
C ASN A 303 11.42 -1.16 -3.63
N ASP A 304 11.38 -0.04 -4.36
CA ASP A 304 11.26 1.29 -3.70
C ASP A 304 9.81 1.80 -3.50
N LEU A 305 8.84 1.40 -4.35
CA LEU A 305 7.43 1.82 -4.19
C LEU A 305 6.71 1.04 -3.09
N THR A 306 7.01 -0.25 -2.97
CA THR A 306 6.38 -1.14 -1.98
C THR A 306 6.95 -0.93 -0.58
N SER A 307 8.20 -0.49 -0.44
CA SER A 307 8.76 -0.03 0.83
C SER A 307 8.12 1.29 1.27
N CYS A 308 8.09 2.30 0.39
CA CYS A 308 7.45 3.59 0.69
C CYS A 308 5.98 3.42 1.13
N LEU A 309 5.17 2.66 0.39
CA LEU A 309 3.77 2.42 0.76
C LEU A 309 3.58 1.61 2.05
N LYS A 310 4.50 0.68 2.38
CA LYS A 310 4.48 -0.01 3.68
C LYS A 310 4.79 0.93 4.83
N THR A 311 5.78 1.82 4.68
CA THR A 311 6.07 2.88 5.66
C THR A 311 4.89 3.85 5.79
N LEU A 312 4.19 4.13 4.69
CA LEU A 312 2.99 4.97 4.64
C LEU A 312 1.82 4.35 5.43
N LEU A 313 1.55 3.06 5.24
CA LEU A 313 0.53 2.31 6.00
C LEU A 313 0.93 2.13 7.48
N SER A 314 2.22 1.94 7.78
CA SER A 314 2.74 1.84 9.14
C SER A 314 2.62 3.16 9.92
N SER A 315 2.99 4.29 9.31
CA SER A 315 2.82 5.61 9.94
C SER A 315 1.34 5.96 10.17
N MET A 316 0.43 5.53 9.29
CA MET A 316 -1.01 5.62 9.53
C MET A 316 -1.52 4.75 10.70
N ALA A 317 -0.79 3.69 11.10
CA ALA A 317 -1.11 2.91 12.29
C ALA A 317 -0.65 3.64 13.57
N HIS A 318 0.57 4.19 13.57
CA HIS A 318 1.16 4.89 14.72
C HIS A 318 0.47 6.23 15.05
N LEU A 319 -0.09 6.93 14.07
CA LEU A 319 -0.87 8.17 14.32
C LEU A 319 -2.15 7.94 15.14
N ASN A 320 -2.67 6.70 15.25
CA ASN A 320 -3.81 6.40 16.13
C ASN A 320 -3.37 6.09 17.58
N ALA A 321 -2.07 6.18 17.90
CA ALA A 321 -1.53 5.94 19.24
C ALA A 321 -1.02 7.21 19.95
N THR A 322 -1.09 8.37 19.29
CA THR A 322 -0.59 9.67 19.80
C THR A 322 -1.67 10.75 19.89
N GLU A 323 -2.96 10.38 19.81
CA GLU A 323 -4.11 11.29 20.00
C GLU A 323 -4.91 10.97 21.30
N ASP A 324 -4.40 10.08 22.16
CA ASP A 324 -4.97 9.69 23.47
C ASP A 324 -4.01 9.99 24.66
N GLU A 325 -3.44 11.22 24.73
CA GLU A 325 -2.84 11.82 25.94
C GLU A 325 -3.39 13.23 26.21
#